data_AF-A0A1B0A2K3-F1
#
_entry.id   AF-A0A1B0A2K3-F1
#
_cell.length_a   1.000
_cell.length_b   1.000
_cell.length_c   1.000
_cell.angle_alpha   90.00
_cell.angle_beta   90.00
_cell.angle_gamma   90.00
#
_symmetry.space_group_name_H-M   'P 1'
#
loop_
_entity.id
_entity.type
_entity.pdbx_description
1 polymer ?
#
loop_
_entity_poly.entity_id
_entity_poly.type
_entity_poly.pdbx_seq_one_letter_code
_entity_poly.pdbx_strand_id
1 'polypeptide(L)'
;MDGPPPPRDVSLRNIIDKLAEFVARNGPEFEMITKQKQQNNPKFEFLYGGEHAAYYQCRVMAEQNFLKQQQQCNSGNNMLNQQQPPPHFTQGPPPNMMHHSDNQLSNNHDTNPFAMNQPPPNHQMWNSNISQSNAVVVPATPTNTNNSLAINITAQIEAINMQQNSLREQIRQSESNLTAQHTALMGQQKKQIEEAIEAAQNAQLEKQAEVRNISLKEMDAVLQPIIDSCTKDSISAGKNWILQHSSDSAKNNVVLQYLLKKYASAI
;
A
#
# COMPACT_ATOMS: atom_id res chain seq x y z
N MET A 1 9.45 -46.86 19.32
CA MET A 1 8.17 -46.16 19.52
C MET A 1 7.34 -46.42 18.28
N ASP A 2 6.42 -47.37 18.35
CA ASP A 2 5.48 -47.67 17.27
C ASP A 2 4.63 -46.43 16.98
N GLY A 3 4.65 -45.97 15.74
CA GLY A 3 3.85 -44.81 15.31
C GLY A 3 2.36 -45.12 15.37
N PRO A 4 1.49 -44.09 15.51
CA PRO A 4 0.05 -44.30 15.51
C PRO A 4 -0.39 -45.04 14.22
N PRO A 5 -1.29 -46.04 14.32
CA PRO A 5 -1.66 -46.84 13.17
C PRO A 5 -2.31 -45.95 12.09
N PRO A 6 -1.96 -46.15 10.81
CA PRO A 6 -2.57 -45.40 9.73
C PRO A 6 -4.09 -45.66 9.70
N PRO A 7 -4.90 -44.65 9.35
CA PRO A 7 -6.33 -44.85 9.16
C PRO A 7 -6.60 -46.01 8.20
N ARG A 8 -7.54 -46.88 8.55
CA ARG A 8 -7.94 -48.02 7.68
C ARG A 8 -8.59 -47.56 6.38
N ASP A 9 -9.19 -46.37 6.41
CA ASP A 9 -9.78 -45.72 5.23
C ASP A 9 -8.69 -45.03 4.39
N VAL A 10 -8.47 -45.58 3.19
CA VAL A 10 -7.50 -45.06 2.21
C VAL A 10 -7.82 -43.61 1.81
N SER A 11 -9.10 -43.25 1.72
CA SER A 11 -9.52 -41.90 1.35
C SER A 11 -9.19 -40.88 2.45
N LEU A 12 -9.42 -41.25 3.71
CA LEU A 12 -9.11 -40.41 4.86
C LEU A 12 -7.59 -40.25 5.04
N ARG A 13 -6.83 -41.33 4.87
CA ARG A 13 -5.36 -41.28 4.86
C ARG A 13 -4.84 -40.30 3.80
N ASN A 14 -5.35 -40.38 2.57
CA ASN A 14 -4.94 -39.49 1.50
C ASN A 14 -5.28 -38.01 1.78
N ILE A 15 -6.42 -37.73 2.45
CA ILE A 15 -6.80 -36.38 2.86
C ILE A 15 -5.83 -35.86 3.94
N ILE A 16 -5.53 -36.69 4.94
CA ILE A 16 -4.59 -36.36 6.01
C ILE A 16 -3.19 -36.11 5.46
N ASP A 17 -2.70 -36.98 4.56
CA ASP A 17 -1.37 -36.84 3.96
C ASP A 17 -1.24 -35.57 3.13
N LYS A 18 -2.23 -35.27 2.28
CA LYS A 18 -2.24 -34.04 1.47
C LYS A 18 -2.33 -32.78 2.31
N LEU A 19 -3.13 -32.81 3.38
CA LEU A 19 -3.24 -31.66 4.26
C LEU A 19 -1.96 -31.47 5.07
N ALA A 20 -1.35 -32.56 5.55
CA ALA A 20 -0.09 -32.50 6.27
C ALA A 20 1.05 -31.92 5.43
N GLU A 21 1.14 -32.34 4.16
CA GLU A 21 2.10 -31.79 3.20
C GLU A 21 1.87 -30.29 2.96
N PHE A 22 0.60 -29.92 2.77
CA PHE A 22 0.23 -28.53 2.53
C PHE A 22 0.53 -27.62 3.72
N VAL A 23 0.20 -28.06 4.94
CA VAL A 23 0.48 -27.30 6.18
C VAL A 23 1.97 -27.24 6.48
N ALA A 24 2.72 -28.32 6.27
CA ALA A 24 4.17 -28.33 6.48
C ALA A 24 4.91 -27.36 5.55
N ARG A 25 4.40 -27.15 4.34
CA ARG A 25 4.99 -26.23 3.35
C ARG A 25 4.59 -24.77 3.55
N ASN A 26 3.33 -24.50 3.92
CA ASN A 26 2.78 -23.15 3.95
C ASN A 26 2.66 -22.55 5.35
N GLY A 27 2.86 -23.35 6.40
CA GLY A 27 2.80 -22.91 7.79
C GLY A 27 1.50 -23.29 8.51
N PRO A 28 1.51 -23.23 9.86
CA PRO A 28 0.39 -23.61 10.72
C PRO A 28 -0.85 -22.72 10.55
N GLU A 29 -0.71 -21.51 9.99
CA GLU A 29 -1.84 -20.62 9.69
C GLU A 29 -2.83 -21.26 8.72
N PHE A 30 -2.32 -22.05 7.77
CA PHE A 30 -3.16 -22.78 6.82
C PHE A 30 -3.94 -23.93 7.45
N GLU A 31 -3.44 -24.51 8.54
CA GLU A 31 -4.21 -25.46 9.34
C GLU A 31 -5.41 -24.75 9.98
N MET A 32 -5.20 -23.56 10.55
CA MET A 32 -6.26 -22.77 11.19
C MET A 32 -7.36 -22.37 10.20
N ILE A 33 -6.97 -21.93 8.99
CA ILE A 33 -7.92 -21.59 7.91
C ILE A 33 -8.69 -22.83 7.46
N THR A 34 -8.01 -23.96 7.27
CA THR A 34 -8.64 -25.21 6.84
C THR A 34 -9.62 -25.72 7.90
N LYS A 35 -9.24 -25.63 9.17
CA LYS A 35 -10.09 -25.92 10.32
C LYS A 35 -11.36 -25.05 10.23
N GLN A 36 -11.25 -23.73 10.23
CA GLN A 36 -12.40 -22.82 10.16
C GLN A 36 -13.34 -23.11 8.96
N LYS A 37 -12.79 -23.36 7.77
CA LYS A 37 -13.58 -23.62 6.55
C LYS A 37 -14.25 -25.00 6.52
N GLN A 38 -13.70 -26.00 7.21
CA GLN A 38 -14.15 -27.39 7.15
C GLN A 38 -14.77 -27.89 8.45
N GLN A 39 -15.17 -26.98 9.35
CA GLN A 39 -15.70 -27.33 10.68
C GLN A 39 -16.94 -28.24 10.67
N ASN A 40 -17.72 -28.21 9.59
CA ASN A 40 -18.93 -29.03 9.42
C ASN A 40 -18.69 -30.31 8.58
N ASN A 41 -17.43 -30.62 8.26
CA ASN A 41 -17.09 -31.75 7.39
C ASN A 41 -16.48 -32.91 8.20
N PRO A 42 -17.15 -34.08 8.31
CA PRO A 42 -16.66 -35.20 9.09
C PRO A 42 -15.32 -35.75 8.57
N LYS A 43 -14.96 -35.48 7.30
CA LYS A 43 -13.66 -35.87 6.75
C LYS A 43 -12.48 -35.10 7.33
N PHE A 44 -12.74 -33.95 7.99
CA PHE A 44 -11.72 -33.09 8.62
C PHE A 44 -11.84 -33.09 10.15
N GLU A 45 -12.63 -34.00 10.72
CA GLU A 45 -12.82 -34.09 12.18
C GLU A 45 -11.49 -34.33 12.92
N PHE A 46 -10.52 -34.98 12.27
CA PHE A 46 -9.17 -35.20 12.80
C PHE A 46 -8.40 -33.90 13.14
N LEU A 47 -8.80 -32.74 12.60
CA LEU A 47 -8.23 -31.42 12.94
C LEU A 47 -8.72 -30.88 14.29
N TYR A 48 -9.82 -31.43 14.80
CA TYR A 48 -10.46 -31.03 16.05
C TYR A 48 -10.17 -32.01 17.19
N GLY A 49 -9.58 -33.17 16.87
CA GLY A 49 -9.25 -34.22 17.82
C GLY A 49 -9.61 -35.60 17.26
N GLY A 50 -9.69 -36.61 18.12
CA GLY A 50 -10.10 -37.96 17.74
C GLY A 50 -8.96 -38.88 17.31
N GLU A 51 -9.34 -40.07 16.83
CA GLU A 51 -8.44 -41.22 16.60
C GLU A 51 -7.30 -40.94 15.60
N HIS A 52 -7.51 -40.00 14.67
CA HIS A 52 -6.56 -39.72 13.58
C HIS A 52 -5.75 -38.42 13.76
N ALA A 53 -5.99 -37.67 14.84
CA ALA A 53 -5.25 -36.45 15.14
C ALA A 53 -3.75 -36.72 15.38
N ALA A 54 -3.42 -37.80 16.10
CA ALA A 54 -2.04 -38.20 16.36
C ALA A 54 -1.28 -38.58 15.07
N TYR A 55 -1.98 -39.23 14.12
CA TYR A 55 -1.41 -39.57 12.82
C TYR A 55 -1.15 -38.32 11.97
N TYR A 56 -2.11 -37.38 11.91
CA TYR A 56 -1.95 -36.09 11.24
C TYR A 56 -0.77 -35.28 11.79
N GLN A 57 -0.66 -35.12 13.12
CA GLN A 57 0.44 -34.39 13.74
C GLN A 57 1.81 -35.03 13.46
N CYS A 58 1.90 -36.36 13.51
CA CYS A 58 3.11 -37.09 13.17
C CYS A 58 3.52 -36.84 11.71
N ARG A 59 2.56 -36.87 10.78
CA ARG A 59 2.80 -36.58 9.35
C ARG A 59 3.25 -35.15 9.10
N VAL A 60 2.59 -34.15 9.70
CA VAL A 60 2.99 -32.73 9.60
C VAL A 60 4.41 -32.53 10.11
N MET A 61 4.74 -33.12 11.26
CA MET A 61 6.06 -33.00 11.86
C MET A 61 7.15 -33.69 11.03
N ALA A 62 6.86 -34.88 10.48
CA ALA A 62 7.78 -35.59 9.59
C ALA A 62 8.07 -34.77 8.33
N GLU A 63 7.06 -34.15 7.73
CA GLU A 63 7.20 -33.35 6.51
C GLU A 63 7.94 -32.02 6.77
N GLN A 64 7.66 -31.34 7.89
CA GLN A 64 8.41 -30.14 8.28
C GLN A 64 9.88 -30.44 8.55
N ASN A 65 10.18 -31.58 9.18
CA ASN A 65 11.56 -32.01 9.43
C ASN A 65 12.28 -32.37 8.13
N PHE A 66 11.59 -32.98 7.17
CA PHE A 66 12.13 -33.27 5.84
C PHE A 66 12.48 -31.97 5.08
N LEU A 67 11.61 -30.96 5.11
CA LEU A 67 11.88 -29.65 4.50
C LEU A 67 13.08 -28.93 5.15
N LYS A 68 13.19 -28.96 6.48
CA LYS A 68 14.33 -28.37 7.21
C LYS A 68 15.65 -29.08 6.91
N GLN A 69 15.63 -30.41 6.80
CA GLN A 69 16.83 -31.19 6.45
C GLN A 69 17.27 -30.95 4.99
N GLN A 70 16.32 -30.77 4.07
CA GLN A 70 16.61 -30.44 2.67
C GLN A 70 17.26 -29.05 2.51
N GLN A 71 16.92 -28.08 3.36
CA GLN A 71 17.59 -26.76 3.39
C GLN A 71 18.99 -26.80 4.01
N GLN A 72 19.27 -27.73 4.93
CA GLN A 72 20.57 -27.81 5.61
C GLN A 72 21.66 -28.49 4.76
N CYS A 73 21.29 -29.35 3.80
CA CYS A 73 22.25 -29.96 2.87
C CYS A 73 22.71 -29.04 1.73
N ASN A 74 22.13 -27.84 1.58
CA ASN A 74 22.49 -26.89 0.51
C ASN A 74 23.30 -25.67 0.99
N SER A 75 23.89 -25.73 2.19
CA SER A 75 24.78 -24.70 2.75
C SER A 75 26.07 -25.31 3.30
N GLY A 76 26.77 -26.08 2.47
CA GLY A 76 28.15 -26.48 2.70
C GLY A 76 29.10 -25.59 1.93
N ASN A 77 29.30 -24.34 2.36
CA ASN A 77 30.52 -23.53 2.12
C ASN A 77 30.36 -22.13 2.72
N ASN A 78 30.63 -21.99 4.01
CA ASN A 78 31.39 -20.89 4.63
C ASN A 78 31.29 -21.00 6.16
N MET A 79 32.28 -21.66 6.77
CA MET A 79 32.60 -21.43 8.19
C MET A 79 34.11 -21.35 8.35
N LEU A 80 34.62 -20.12 8.26
CA LEU A 80 35.73 -19.67 9.11
C LEU A 80 35.65 -18.15 9.21
N ASN A 81 35.04 -17.61 10.27
CA ASN A 81 35.80 -16.81 11.23
C ASN A 81 34.94 -16.46 12.45
N GLN A 82 35.56 -16.66 13.60
CA GLN A 82 35.09 -16.36 14.94
C GLN A 82 35.51 -14.92 15.26
N GLN A 83 34.59 -14.04 15.66
CA GLN A 83 34.90 -12.95 16.60
C GLN A 83 33.66 -12.26 17.18
N GLN A 84 33.80 -11.98 18.48
CA GLN A 84 32.86 -11.38 19.43
C GLN A 84 32.49 -9.91 19.15
N PRO A 85 31.45 -9.36 19.81
CA PRO A 85 30.85 -8.05 19.50
C PRO A 85 31.55 -6.89 20.23
N PRO A 86 31.38 -5.64 19.74
CA PRO A 86 31.09 -4.53 20.67
C PRO A 86 30.13 -3.47 20.02
N PRO A 87 29.89 -2.28 20.60
CA PRO A 87 28.66 -1.98 21.35
C PRO A 87 27.87 -0.77 20.81
N HIS A 88 26.71 -0.56 21.43
CA HIS A 88 25.79 0.56 21.29
C HIS A 88 26.47 1.93 21.51
N PHE A 89 26.24 2.90 20.60
CA PHE A 89 26.42 4.33 20.87
C PHE A 89 25.27 5.14 20.27
N THR A 90 24.75 6.02 21.12
CA THR A 90 23.71 6.99 20.88
C THR A 90 24.26 8.27 20.22
N GLN A 91 23.33 9.06 19.67
CA GLN A 91 23.34 10.51 19.44
C GLN A 91 23.70 11.05 18.04
N GLY A 92 22.79 11.89 17.53
CA GLY A 92 23.06 12.95 16.55
C GLY A 92 22.02 13.06 15.42
N PRO A 93 21.26 14.18 15.28
CA PRO A 93 20.52 14.47 14.06
C PRO A 93 21.48 14.96 12.94
N PRO A 94 21.21 14.67 11.66
CA PRO A 94 22.07 15.16 10.58
C PRO A 94 21.88 16.67 10.33
N PRO A 95 22.91 17.36 9.79
CA PRO A 95 22.87 18.80 9.57
C PRO A 95 22.16 19.16 8.26
N ASN A 96 21.54 20.34 8.29
CA ASN A 96 21.03 21.09 7.15
C ASN A 96 22.13 21.27 6.08
N MET A 97 21.92 20.77 4.87
CA MET A 97 22.74 21.10 3.70
C MET A 97 21.87 21.85 2.69
N MET A 98 21.95 23.18 2.81
CA MET A 98 21.49 24.13 1.82
C MET A 98 22.48 24.09 0.64
N HIS A 99 22.04 23.67 -0.54
CA HIS A 99 22.77 23.97 -1.79
C HIS A 99 21.79 24.36 -2.89
N HIS A 100 21.94 25.60 -3.32
CA HIS A 100 21.37 26.16 -4.53
C HIS A 100 22.05 25.55 -5.75
N SER A 101 21.30 25.28 -6.81
CA SER A 101 21.80 25.51 -8.16
C SER A 101 20.64 25.44 -9.17
N ASP A 102 20.36 26.61 -9.73
CA ASP A 102 19.71 26.83 -11.02
C ASP A 102 20.23 25.88 -12.09
N ASN A 103 19.31 25.29 -12.87
CA ASN A 103 19.56 25.10 -14.28
C ASN A 103 18.24 25.12 -15.05
N GLN A 104 17.90 26.30 -15.58
CA GLN A 104 16.88 26.48 -16.58
C GLN A 104 17.34 25.88 -17.92
N LEU A 105 16.56 24.94 -18.47
CA LEU A 105 16.40 24.82 -19.91
C LEU A 105 14.93 24.93 -20.26
N SER A 106 14.67 25.97 -21.04
CA SER A 106 13.41 26.30 -21.69
C SER A 106 13.03 25.23 -22.73
N ASN A 107 11.77 24.80 -22.72
CA ASN A 107 11.06 24.52 -23.97
C ASN A 107 9.55 24.62 -23.74
N ASN A 108 8.95 25.55 -24.48
CA ASN A 108 7.52 25.82 -24.55
C ASN A 108 6.79 24.67 -25.25
N HIS A 109 5.63 24.26 -24.74
CA HIS A 109 4.44 24.18 -25.57
C HIS A 109 3.14 24.26 -24.74
N ASP A 110 2.36 25.29 -25.08
CA ASP A 110 1.01 25.57 -24.63
C ASP A 110 0.02 24.48 -25.02
N THR A 111 -0.81 24.06 -24.07
CA THR A 111 -2.28 24.00 -24.20
C THR A 111 -2.87 23.66 -22.84
N ASN A 112 -3.45 24.65 -22.16
CA ASN A 112 -4.23 24.44 -20.95
C ASN A 112 -5.58 25.18 -21.11
N PRO A 113 -6.72 24.48 -21.30
CA PRO A 113 -8.01 25.12 -21.50
C PRO A 113 -8.86 25.03 -20.23
N PHE A 114 -8.39 25.47 -19.07
CA PHE A 114 -9.27 25.59 -17.89
C PHE A 114 -8.88 26.77 -17.00
N ALA A 115 -9.24 27.97 -17.47
CA ALA A 115 -9.36 29.15 -16.63
C ALA A 115 -10.77 29.15 -16.00
N MET A 116 -10.86 28.86 -14.70
CA MET A 116 -12.06 29.15 -13.89
C MET A 116 -11.58 29.44 -12.46
N ASN A 117 -11.23 30.70 -12.16
CA ASN A 117 -12.13 31.72 -11.64
C ASN A 117 -12.69 31.36 -10.24
N GLN A 118 -11.86 31.55 -9.20
CA GLN A 118 -12.34 31.86 -7.86
C GLN A 118 -11.84 33.27 -7.51
N PRO A 119 -12.71 34.16 -6.98
CA PRO A 119 -12.26 35.46 -6.52
C PRO A 119 -11.35 35.25 -5.31
N PRO A 120 -10.27 36.04 -5.16
CA PRO A 120 -9.45 35.97 -3.97
C PRO A 120 -10.31 36.34 -2.74
N PRO A 121 -10.08 35.73 -1.56
CA PRO A 121 -10.64 36.24 -0.33
C PRO A 121 -10.12 37.67 -0.15
N ASN A 122 -11.06 38.59 -0.03
CA ASN A 122 -10.89 40.02 0.10
C ASN A 122 -9.66 40.38 0.98
N HIS A 123 -8.54 40.76 0.35
CA HIS A 123 -7.48 41.50 1.02
C HIS A 123 -8.03 42.90 1.29
N GLN A 124 -8.70 43.06 2.42
CA GLN A 124 -8.91 44.38 2.98
C GLN A 124 -7.54 45.00 3.24
N MET A 125 -7.24 46.01 2.42
CA MET A 125 -6.17 46.98 2.66
C MET A 125 -6.18 47.36 4.14
N TRP A 126 -5.17 46.97 4.90
CA TRP A 126 -4.96 47.54 6.22
C TRP A 126 -3.90 48.62 6.12
N ASN A 127 -4.41 49.84 6.03
CA ASN A 127 -3.68 51.09 6.16
C ASN A 127 -2.67 51.00 7.31
N SER A 128 -1.42 51.32 7.00
CA SER A 128 -0.45 51.71 8.01
C SER A 128 -0.87 53.07 8.58
N ASN A 129 -1.43 53.11 9.79
CA ASN A 129 -1.58 54.36 10.53
C ASN A 129 -0.26 54.72 11.22
N ILE A 130 0.69 55.17 10.40
CA ILE A 130 1.85 55.89 10.89
C ILE A 130 1.35 57.22 11.49
N SER A 131 1.65 57.42 12.78
CA SER A 131 1.85 58.72 13.41
C SER A 131 0.71 59.74 13.35
N GLN A 132 -0.03 59.90 14.45
CA GLN A 132 -0.57 61.22 14.79
C GLN A 132 -0.38 61.50 16.29
N SER A 133 0.63 62.32 16.54
CA SER A 133 0.89 63.04 17.78
C SER A 133 -0.28 63.96 18.14
N ASN A 134 -0.81 63.84 19.35
CA ASN A 134 -1.50 64.94 20.03
C ASN A 134 -0.84 65.15 21.39
N ALA A 135 0.13 66.06 21.42
CA ALA A 135 0.64 66.65 22.65
C ALA A 135 -0.41 67.63 23.17
N VAL A 136 -1.11 67.26 24.25
CA VAL A 136 -1.85 68.21 25.08
C VAL A 136 -0.98 68.51 26.28
N VAL A 137 -0.48 69.74 26.35
CA VAL A 137 0.27 70.27 27.50
C VAL A 137 -0.75 70.64 28.59
N VAL A 138 -0.67 69.98 29.75
CA VAL A 138 -1.37 70.37 30.99
C VAL A 138 -0.38 70.35 32.16
N PRO A 139 -0.50 71.25 33.16
CA PRO A 139 0.54 71.50 34.16
C PRO A 139 0.58 70.41 35.24
N ALA A 140 1.78 70.19 35.78
CA ALA A 140 2.18 69.04 36.58
C ALA A 140 1.53 68.91 37.97
N THR A 141 1.08 67.69 38.28
CA THR A 141 1.02 67.13 39.64
C THR A 141 1.90 65.88 39.72
N PRO A 142 2.67 65.65 40.80
CA PRO A 142 3.62 64.55 40.88
C PRO A 142 2.89 63.25 41.26
N THR A 143 2.37 62.53 40.27
CA THR A 143 1.80 61.20 40.49
C THR A 143 2.24 60.21 39.41
N ASN A 144 3.08 59.26 39.81
CA ASN A 144 3.24 57.91 39.25
C ASN A 144 3.28 57.77 37.71
N THR A 145 4.17 58.50 37.06
CA THR A 145 4.43 58.45 35.60
C THR A 145 5.00 57.11 35.13
N ASN A 146 5.64 56.35 36.04
CA ASN A 146 6.24 55.06 35.70
C ASN A 146 5.20 53.97 35.40
N ASN A 147 4.06 53.95 36.10
CA ASN A 147 3.02 52.94 35.87
C ASN A 147 2.26 53.15 34.55
N SER A 148 2.03 54.39 34.13
CA SER A 148 1.26 54.71 32.91
C SER A 148 2.04 54.40 31.63
N LEU A 149 3.35 54.67 31.61
CA LEU A 149 4.23 54.26 30.51
C LEU A 149 4.34 52.74 30.41
N ALA A 150 4.45 52.04 31.54
CA ALA A 150 4.50 50.59 31.57
C ALA A 150 3.21 49.94 31.04
N ILE A 151 2.03 50.47 31.38
CA ILE A 151 0.74 50.00 30.87
C ILE A 151 0.63 50.19 29.35
N ASN A 152 1.11 51.33 28.82
CA ASN A 152 1.03 51.64 27.39
C ASN A 152 1.99 50.76 26.56
N ILE A 153 3.20 50.51 27.07
CA ILE A 153 4.16 49.58 26.48
C ILE A 153 3.61 48.15 26.51
N THR A 154 3.00 47.73 27.63
CA THR A 154 2.39 46.40 27.76
C THR A 154 1.26 46.20 26.76
N ALA A 155 0.36 47.17 26.62
CA ALA A 155 -0.73 47.12 25.65
C ALA A 155 -0.22 47.10 24.20
N GLN A 156 0.86 47.82 23.90
CA GLN A 156 1.47 47.84 22.57
C GLN A 156 2.17 46.50 22.25
N ILE A 157 2.84 45.89 23.24
CA ILE A 157 3.41 44.54 23.13
C ILE A 157 2.30 43.52 22.87
N GLU A 158 1.15 43.65 23.54
CA GLU A 158 0.03 42.74 23.35
C GLU A 158 -0.59 42.88 21.94
N ALA A 159 -0.75 44.11 21.45
CA ALA A 159 -1.21 44.35 20.07
C ALA A 159 -0.24 43.77 19.02
N ILE A 160 1.07 43.94 19.23
CA ILE A 160 2.09 43.36 18.34
C ILE A 160 2.04 41.83 18.40
N ASN A 161 1.86 41.23 19.58
CA ASN A 161 1.70 39.78 19.72
C ASN A 161 0.44 39.26 19.00
N MET A 162 -0.69 39.96 19.11
CA MET A 162 -1.90 39.60 18.37
C MET A 162 -1.68 39.65 16.86
N GLN A 163 -0.99 40.68 16.36
CA GLN A 163 -0.64 40.78 14.95
C GLN A 163 0.31 39.65 14.52
N GLN A 164 1.31 39.32 15.34
CA GLN A 164 2.24 38.24 15.08
C GLN A 164 1.52 36.88 15.02
N ASN A 165 0.54 36.66 15.90
CA ASN A 165 -0.31 35.46 15.87
C ASN A 165 -1.19 35.41 14.63
N SER A 166 -1.78 36.54 14.22
CA SER A 166 -2.59 36.59 12.99
C SER A 166 -1.76 36.25 11.75
N LEU A 167 -0.55 36.81 11.63
CA LEU A 167 0.35 36.51 10.52
C LEU A 167 0.83 35.06 10.52
N ARG A 168 1.14 34.50 11.70
CA ARG A 168 1.49 33.08 11.82
C ARG A 168 0.36 32.17 11.36
N GLU A 169 -0.87 32.51 11.71
CA GLU A 169 -2.05 31.74 11.30
C GLU A 169 -2.30 31.85 9.78
N GLN A 170 -2.10 33.03 9.19
CA GLN A 170 -2.16 33.21 7.74
C GLN A 170 -1.08 32.39 7.01
N ILE A 171 0.15 32.38 7.52
CA ILE A 171 1.23 31.55 6.98
C ILE A 171 0.81 30.07 7.04
N ARG A 172 0.34 29.60 8.20
CA ARG A 172 -0.12 28.22 8.39
C ARG A 172 -1.23 27.83 7.40
N GLN A 173 -2.20 28.71 7.18
CA GLN A 173 -3.29 28.48 6.23
C GLN A 173 -2.79 28.46 4.78
N SER A 174 -1.86 29.37 4.42
CA SER A 174 -1.27 29.40 3.09
C SER A 174 -0.44 28.16 2.78
N GLU A 175 0.33 27.67 3.75
CA GLU A 175 1.12 26.44 3.65
C GLU A 175 0.22 25.20 3.52
N SER A 176 -0.89 25.17 4.27
CA SER A 176 -1.89 24.11 4.16
C SER A 176 -2.55 24.09 2.78
N ASN A 177 -2.92 25.26 2.25
CA ASN A 177 -3.49 25.38 0.91
C ASN A 177 -2.50 24.96 -0.18
N LEU A 178 -1.23 25.38 -0.07
CA LEU A 178 -0.19 25.00 -1.02
C LEU A 178 0.05 23.48 -1.00
N THR A 179 0.12 22.90 0.20
CA THR A 179 0.26 21.45 0.37
C THR A 179 -0.92 20.70 -0.25
N ALA A 180 -2.14 21.15 0.01
CA ALA A 180 -3.34 20.55 -0.55
C ALA A 180 -3.35 20.61 -2.10
N GLN A 181 -2.97 21.75 -2.68
CA GLN A 181 -2.85 21.89 -4.14
C GLN A 181 -1.78 20.95 -4.70
N HIS A 182 -0.61 20.87 -4.08
CA HIS A 182 0.46 19.97 -4.50
C HIS A 182 0.03 18.50 -4.41
N THR A 183 -0.61 18.09 -3.32
CA THR A 183 -1.14 16.73 -3.15
C THR A 183 -2.20 16.40 -4.20
N ALA A 184 -3.12 17.33 -4.49
CA ALA A 184 -4.14 17.13 -5.52
C ALA A 184 -3.52 16.97 -6.91
N LEU A 185 -2.56 17.84 -7.26
CA LEU A 185 -1.87 17.80 -8.55
C LEU A 185 -1.07 16.51 -8.71
N MET A 186 -0.28 16.13 -7.70
CA MET A 186 0.49 14.89 -7.72
C MET A 186 -0.41 13.65 -7.77
N GLY A 187 -1.53 13.67 -7.05
CA GLY A 187 -2.55 12.62 -7.12
C GLY A 187 -3.15 12.51 -8.53
N GLN A 188 -3.46 13.63 -9.17
CA GLN A 188 -3.98 13.65 -10.53
C GLN A 188 -2.94 13.19 -11.55
N GLN A 189 -1.68 13.59 -11.40
CA GLN A 189 -0.59 13.14 -12.28
C GLN A 189 -0.37 11.63 -12.15
N LYS A 190 -0.31 11.12 -10.91
CA LYS A 190 -0.19 9.68 -10.64
C LYS A 190 -1.34 8.90 -11.30
N LYS A 191 -2.57 9.37 -11.13
CA LYS A 191 -3.76 8.74 -11.73
C LYS A 191 -3.68 8.71 -13.27
N GLN A 192 -3.32 9.83 -13.90
CA GLN A 192 -3.15 9.88 -15.36
C GLN A 192 -2.09 8.90 -15.87
N ILE A 193 -0.98 8.74 -15.13
CA ILE A 193 0.06 7.77 -15.47
C ILE A 193 -0.48 6.34 -15.37
N GLU A 194 -1.18 6.00 -14.28
CA GLU A 194 -1.77 4.67 -14.09
C GLU A 194 -2.79 4.33 -15.19
N GLU A 195 -3.72 5.24 -15.49
CA GLU A 195 -4.71 5.07 -16.56
C GLU A 195 -4.06 4.93 -17.94
N ALA A 196 -3.02 5.72 -18.24
CA ALA A 196 -2.30 5.64 -19.51
C ALA A 196 -1.54 4.31 -19.67
N ILE A 197 -0.91 3.81 -18.59
CA ILE A 197 -0.23 2.51 -18.59
C ILE A 197 -1.24 1.40 -18.82
N GLU A 198 -2.37 1.41 -18.09
CA GLU A 198 -3.41 0.39 -18.23
C GLU A 198 -4.00 0.39 -19.64
N ALA A 199 -4.33 1.57 -20.18
CA ALA A 199 -4.84 1.70 -21.54
C ALA A 199 -3.85 1.18 -22.59
N ALA A 200 -2.56 1.51 -22.45
CA ALA A 200 -1.51 1.05 -23.37
C ALA A 200 -1.33 -0.48 -23.29
N GLN A 201 -1.31 -1.05 -22.09
CA GLN A 201 -1.23 -2.50 -21.89
C GLN A 201 -2.46 -3.23 -22.48
N ASN A 202 -3.65 -2.68 -22.27
CA ASN A 202 -4.89 -3.23 -22.82
C ASN A 202 -4.90 -3.22 -24.35
N ALA A 203 -4.54 -2.08 -24.97
CA ALA A 203 -4.44 -1.98 -26.42
C ALA A 203 -3.40 -2.95 -27.01
N GLN A 204 -2.27 -3.11 -26.32
CA GLN A 204 -1.22 -4.03 -26.74
C GLN A 204 -1.63 -5.50 -26.60
N LEU A 205 -2.40 -5.84 -25.55
CA LEU A 205 -2.95 -7.18 -25.38
C LEU A 205 -4.01 -7.51 -26.43
N GLU A 206 -4.91 -6.56 -26.72
CA GLU A 206 -5.95 -6.72 -27.74
C GLU A 206 -5.35 -6.91 -29.13
N LYS A 207 -4.36 -6.09 -29.50
CA LYS A 207 -3.61 -6.27 -30.75
C LYS A 207 -2.91 -7.63 -30.84
N GLN A 208 -2.31 -8.11 -29.74
CA GLN A 208 -1.68 -9.43 -29.72
C GLN A 208 -2.69 -10.57 -29.84
N ALA A 209 -3.87 -10.41 -29.25
CA ALA A 209 -4.97 -11.37 -29.34
C ALA A 209 -5.54 -11.44 -30.76
N GLU A 210 -5.77 -10.29 -31.41
CA GLU A 210 -6.25 -10.19 -32.80
C GLU A 210 -5.31 -10.90 -33.77
N VAL A 211 -4.02 -10.60 -33.72
CA VAL A 211 -2.99 -11.23 -34.58
C VAL A 211 -2.97 -12.76 -34.42
N ARG A 212 -3.34 -13.25 -33.24
CA ARG A 212 -3.31 -14.68 -32.89
C ARG A 212 -4.68 -15.35 -32.98
N ASN A 213 -5.69 -14.61 -33.44
CA ASN A 213 -7.08 -15.07 -33.56
C ASN A 213 -7.66 -15.58 -32.23
N ILE A 214 -7.36 -14.88 -31.13
CA ILE A 214 -7.91 -15.15 -29.81
C ILE A 214 -8.98 -14.09 -29.52
N SER A 215 -10.21 -14.52 -29.30
CA SER A 215 -11.30 -13.62 -28.92
C SER A 215 -11.31 -13.39 -27.41
N LEU A 216 -10.92 -12.18 -26.98
CA LEU A 216 -10.97 -11.81 -25.55
C LEU A 216 -12.40 -11.82 -25.00
N LYS A 217 -13.40 -11.53 -25.84
CA LYS A 217 -14.83 -11.58 -25.47
C LYS A 217 -15.30 -13.00 -25.19
N GLU A 218 -14.84 -13.96 -25.97
CA GLU A 218 -15.17 -15.37 -25.77
C GLU A 218 -14.51 -15.90 -24.49
N MET A 219 -13.26 -15.49 -24.25
CA MET A 219 -12.57 -15.78 -23.00
C MET A 219 -13.33 -15.22 -21.79
N ASP A 220 -13.81 -13.97 -21.86
CA ASP A 220 -14.66 -13.37 -20.82
C ASP A 220 -15.94 -14.18 -20.58
N ALA A 221 -16.62 -14.63 -21.64
CA ALA A 221 -17.84 -15.40 -21.54
C ALA A 221 -17.65 -16.75 -20.82
N VAL A 222 -16.45 -17.34 -20.93
CA VAL A 222 -16.12 -18.59 -20.24
C VAL A 222 -15.59 -18.35 -18.82
N LEU A 223 -14.92 -17.22 -18.57
CA LEU A 223 -14.39 -16.87 -17.25
C LEU A 223 -15.45 -16.32 -16.30
N GLN A 224 -16.40 -15.53 -16.79
CA GLN A 224 -17.41 -14.88 -15.93
C GLN A 224 -18.21 -15.87 -15.08
N PRO A 225 -18.71 -17.01 -15.63
CA PRO A 225 -19.40 -18.02 -14.83
C PRO A 225 -18.51 -18.67 -13.74
N ILE A 226 -17.19 -18.76 -13.96
CA ILE A 226 -16.23 -19.27 -12.98
C ILE A 226 -16.09 -18.27 -11.83
N ILE A 227 -16.00 -16.97 -12.16
CA ILE A 227 -15.91 -15.87 -11.18
C ILE A 227 -17.19 -15.81 -10.33
N ASP A 228 -18.36 -15.90 -10.98
CA ASP A 228 -19.64 -15.68 -10.31
C ASP A 228 -20.10 -16.90 -9.48
N SER A 229 -19.88 -18.12 -9.99
CA SER A 229 -20.53 -19.32 -9.45
C SER A 229 -19.60 -20.49 -9.14
N CYS A 230 -18.37 -20.47 -9.67
CA CYS A 230 -17.33 -21.48 -9.45
C CYS A 230 -17.86 -22.94 -9.56
N THR A 231 -18.77 -23.20 -10.51
CA THR A 231 -19.36 -24.54 -10.67
C THR A 231 -18.40 -25.49 -11.40
N LYS A 232 -18.60 -26.80 -11.21
CA LYS A 232 -17.83 -27.84 -11.90
C LYS A 232 -17.91 -27.68 -13.42
N ASP A 233 -19.08 -27.36 -13.94
CA ASP A 233 -19.31 -27.17 -15.38
C ASP A 233 -18.60 -25.92 -15.90
N SER A 234 -18.69 -24.79 -15.19
CA SER A 234 -17.95 -23.56 -15.55
C SER A 234 -16.44 -23.77 -15.56
N ILE A 235 -15.89 -24.46 -14.55
CA ILE A 235 -14.45 -24.76 -14.49
C ILE A 235 -14.04 -25.69 -15.64
N SER A 236 -14.88 -26.68 -15.96
CA SER A 236 -14.60 -27.62 -17.06
C SER A 236 -14.65 -26.93 -18.42
N ALA A 237 -15.63 -26.04 -18.64
CA ALA A 237 -15.73 -25.21 -19.84
C ALA A 237 -14.50 -24.30 -19.99
N GLY A 238 -14.06 -23.63 -18.91
CA GLY A 238 -12.83 -22.83 -18.89
C GLY A 238 -11.59 -23.60 -19.28
N LYS A 239 -11.39 -24.77 -18.69
CA LYS A 239 -10.23 -25.63 -19.03
C LYS A 239 -10.26 -26.05 -20.49
N ASN A 240 -11.41 -26.50 -21.00
CA ASN A 240 -11.54 -26.92 -22.39
C ASN A 240 -11.25 -25.76 -23.35
N TRP A 241 -11.79 -24.57 -23.07
CA TRP A 241 -11.56 -23.39 -23.90
C TRP A 241 -10.08 -23.02 -23.97
N ILE A 242 -9.41 -22.95 -22.81
CA ILE A 242 -7.98 -22.65 -22.73
C ILE A 242 -7.20 -23.69 -23.53
N LEU A 243 -7.43 -24.99 -23.32
CA LEU A 243 -6.71 -26.05 -24.03
C LEU A 243 -6.90 -26.00 -25.56
N GLN A 244 -8.07 -25.56 -26.03
CA GLN A 244 -8.33 -25.41 -27.48
C GLN A 244 -7.64 -24.19 -28.09
N HIS A 245 -7.46 -23.11 -27.33
CA HIS A 245 -6.91 -21.85 -27.82
C HIS A 245 -5.43 -21.65 -27.48
N SER A 246 -4.86 -22.52 -26.65
CA SER A 246 -3.46 -22.52 -26.18
C SER A 246 -2.54 -23.46 -26.99
N SER A 247 -2.63 -23.39 -28.33
CA SER A 247 -1.90 -24.30 -29.24
C SER A 247 -0.43 -23.93 -29.47
N ASP A 248 -0.02 -22.72 -29.09
CA ASP A 248 1.33 -22.20 -29.32
C ASP A 248 1.77 -21.31 -28.15
N SER A 249 3.09 -21.21 -27.93
CA SER A 249 3.69 -20.42 -26.84
C SER A 249 3.25 -18.95 -26.89
N ALA A 250 3.10 -18.37 -28.08
CA ALA A 250 2.65 -16.99 -28.22
C ALA A 250 1.17 -16.81 -27.90
N LYS A 251 0.32 -17.82 -28.17
CA LYS A 251 -1.09 -17.83 -27.76
C LYS A 251 -1.22 -17.99 -26.25
N ASN A 252 -0.42 -18.89 -25.67
CA ASN A 252 -0.36 -19.11 -24.22
C ASN A 252 -0.02 -17.82 -23.49
N ASN A 253 0.92 -17.05 -24.03
CA ASN A 253 1.32 -15.78 -23.44
C ASN A 253 0.17 -14.78 -23.36
N VAL A 254 -0.65 -14.65 -24.42
CA VAL A 254 -1.84 -13.78 -24.43
C VAL A 254 -2.88 -14.25 -23.42
N VAL A 255 -3.19 -15.55 -23.41
CA VAL A 255 -4.14 -16.14 -22.46
C VAL A 255 -3.67 -15.90 -21.02
N LEU A 256 -2.39 -16.14 -20.71
CA LEU A 256 -1.83 -15.92 -19.38
C LEU A 256 -1.84 -14.44 -18.97
N GLN A 257 -1.45 -13.52 -19.87
CA GLN A 257 -1.51 -12.09 -19.60
C GLN A 257 -2.94 -11.65 -19.29
N TYR A 258 -3.92 -12.15 -20.05
CA TYR A 258 -5.32 -11.83 -19.83
C TYR A 258 -5.85 -12.38 -18.51
N LEU A 259 -5.51 -13.63 -18.16
CA LEU A 259 -5.87 -14.23 -16.86
C LEU A 259 -5.25 -13.47 -15.69
N LEU A 260 -3.96 -13.11 -15.80
CA LEU A 260 -3.27 -12.35 -14.76
C LEU A 260 -3.93 -10.99 -14.55
N LYS A 261 -4.30 -10.31 -15.64
CA LYS A 261 -5.05 -9.04 -15.58
C LYS A 261 -6.40 -9.22 -14.87
N LYS A 262 -7.19 -10.21 -15.28
CA LYS A 262 -8.50 -10.49 -14.67
C LYS A 262 -8.40 -10.84 -13.18
N TYR A 263 -7.36 -11.59 -12.80
CA TYR A 263 -7.07 -11.87 -11.40
C TYR A 263 -6.72 -10.59 -10.63
N ALA A 264 -5.80 -9.76 -11.15
CA ALA A 264 -5.40 -8.52 -10.50
C ALA A 264 -6.56 -7.51 -10.34
N SER A 265 -7.51 -7.47 -11.26
CA SER A 265 -8.71 -6.62 -11.14
C SER A 265 -9.79 -7.17 -10.20
N ALA A 266 -9.71 -8.44 -9.81
CA ALA A 266 -10.73 -9.11 -8.98
C ALA A 266 -10.38 -9.15 -7.47
N ILE A 267 -9.17 -8.71 -7.09
CA ILE A 267 -8.68 -8.63 -5.71
C ILE A 267 -8.71 -7.18 -5.25
#